data_AF-A0A7C5C122-F1
#
_entry.id   AF-A0A7C5C122-F1
#
_cell.length_a   1.000
_cell.length_b   1.000
_cell.length_c   1.000
_cell.angle_alpha   90.00
_cell.angle_beta   90.00
_cell.angle_gamma   90.00
#
_symmetry.space_group_name_H-M   'P 1'
#
loop_
_entity.id
_entity.type
_entity.pdbx_description
1 polymer ?
#
loop_
_entity_poly.entity_id
_entity_poly.type
_entity_poly.pdbx_seq_one_letter_code
_entity_poly.pdbx_strand_id
1 'polypeptide(L)'
;MTSSTSISGILQSLNYPLVPFLPTLMALMERHPLTILRAEPGSGKSTLVPLALMDRLNPGDQGRILLVENRRLTTVGIASRMADLLGETVGQRIGYSVRLERRISAKSRVEVLTEGLLVRRIQDNPGLDGVSVVIFDEFHERSLYTDLALALLLDLRSLRGDLKILLMSATLDTEKIAAALEPQPPVLDCPGNLFPVSVSYRPLAKRGPWARETAQAVAEFVETHRAQIQPERRNGTGAVPGGPSAVLVFLPGKEEIDRVAEELE
;
A
#
# COMPACT_ATOMS: atom_id res chain seq x y z
N MET A 1 22.43 -20.54 -15.56
CA MET A 1 22.00 -20.68 -14.16
C MET A 1 21.86 -19.27 -13.59
N THR A 2 20.67 -18.68 -13.70
CA THR A 2 20.38 -17.37 -13.13
C THR A 2 20.34 -17.51 -11.61
N SER A 3 21.18 -16.77 -10.90
CA SER A 3 21.11 -16.63 -9.45
C SER A 3 19.73 -16.09 -9.10
N SER A 4 18.82 -16.93 -8.60
CA SER A 4 17.54 -16.45 -8.09
C SER A 4 17.83 -15.61 -6.86
N THR A 5 17.80 -14.28 -6.98
CA THR A 5 17.90 -13.39 -5.84
C THR A 5 16.77 -13.73 -4.87
N SER A 6 17.09 -14.14 -3.65
CA SER A 6 16.09 -14.48 -2.65
C SER A 6 15.27 -13.23 -2.29
N ILE A 7 13.96 -13.40 -2.07
CA ILE A 7 13.08 -12.28 -1.69
C ILE A 7 13.61 -11.62 -0.41
N SER A 8 14.06 -12.41 0.56
CA SER A 8 14.73 -11.90 1.76
C SER A 8 15.94 -11.00 1.43
N GLY A 9 16.76 -11.34 0.43
CA GLY A 9 17.90 -10.51 0.02
C GLY A 9 17.47 -9.18 -0.60
N ILE A 10 16.41 -9.19 -1.42
CA ILE A 10 15.81 -7.97 -1.99
C ILE A 10 15.31 -7.08 -0.86
N LEU A 11 14.49 -7.62 0.05
CA LEU A 11 13.90 -6.85 1.14
C LEU A 11 14.95 -6.23 2.06
N GLN A 12 16.02 -6.95 2.40
CA GLN A 12 17.11 -6.45 3.23
C GLN A 12 17.94 -5.36 2.55
N SER A 13 17.99 -5.34 1.22
CA SER A 13 18.70 -4.29 0.47
C SER A 13 17.94 -2.96 0.40
N LEU A 14 16.65 -2.96 0.76
CA LEU A 14 15.81 -1.77 0.69
C LEU A 14 15.84 -0.99 2.01
N ASN A 15 15.91 0.33 1.92
CA ASN A 15 15.93 1.22 3.08
C ASN A 15 14.52 1.73 3.43
N TYR A 16 13.60 0.82 3.78
CA TYR A 16 12.25 1.17 4.24
C TYR A 16 12.11 0.99 5.75
N PRO A 17 11.34 1.87 6.44
CA PRO A 17 11.09 1.76 7.89
C PRO A 17 10.56 0.40 8.33
N LEU A 18 9.82 -0.29 7.46
CA LEU A 18 9.19 -1.56 7.77
C LEU A 18 10.16 -2.76 7.79
N VAL A 19 11.31 -2.68 7.09
CA VAL A 19 12.21 -3.83 6.91
C VAL A 19 12.64 -4.47 8.24
N PRO A 20 13.06 -3.72 9.27
CA PRO A 20 13.43 -4.29 10.58
C PRO A 20 12.27 -5.00 11.31
N PHE A 21 11.02 -4.65 11.00
CA PHE A 21 9.83 -5.18 11.67
C PHE A 21 9.24 -6.41 10.98
N LEU A 22 9.61 -6.68 9.73
CA LEU A 22 9.12 -7.84 8.97
C LEU A 22 9.31 -9.17 9.72
N PRO A 23 10.45 -9.49 10.35
CA PRO A 23 10.59 -10.74 11.09
C PRO A 23 9.59 -10.89 12.24
N THR A 24 9.35 -9.82 12.99
CA THR A 24 8.37 -9.79 14.08
C THR A 24 6.95 -9.97 13.56
N LEU A 25 6.60 -9.29 12.45
CA LEU A 25 5.30 -9.43 11.81
C LEU A 25 5.02 -10.88 11.39
N MET A 26 5.99 -11.54 10.75
CA MET A 26 5.83 -12.93 10.32
C MET A 26 5.61 -13.87 11.53
N ALA A 27 6.40 -13.69 12.60
CA ALA A 27 6.25 -14.49 13.82
C ALA A 27 4.89 -14.29 14.50
N LEU A 28 4.32 -13.08 14.46
CA LEU A 28 2.97 -12.83 14.94
C LEU A 28 1.93 -13.52 14.07
N MET A 29 2.02 -13.39 12.74
CA MET A 29 1.08 -14.03 11.81
C MET A 29 1.14 -15.56 11.82
N GLU A 30 2.29 -16.16 12.12
CA GLU A 30 2.41 -17.60 12.34
C GLU A 30 1.55 -18.06 13.52
N ARG A 31 1.63 -17.32 14.63
CA ARG A 31 0.97 -17.67 15.91
C ARG A 31 -0.48 -17.25 16.00
N HIS A 32 -0.85 -16.18 15.30
CA HIS A 32 -2.18 -15.58 15.40
C HIS A 32 -2.90 -15.64 14.04
N PRO A 33 -4.17 -16.03 14.01
CA PRO A 33 -4.95 -16.07 12.77
C PRO A 33 -5.36 -14.68 12.26
N LEU A 34 -5.32 -13.66 13.13
CA LEU A 34 -5.56 -12.27 12.80
C LEU A 34 -4.47 -11.43 13.46
N THR A 35 -3.89 -10.49 12.71
CA THR A 35 -2.88 -9.55 13.20
C THR A 35 -3.19 -8.16 12.64
N ILE A 36 -2.81 -7.11 13.37
CA ILE A 36 -2.91 -5.72 12.92
C ILE A 36 -1.51 -5.14 12.81
N LEU A 37 -1.19 -4.54 11.66
CA LEU A 37 0.02 -3.75 11.44
C LEU A 37 -0.36 -2.27 11.39
N ARG A 38 0.13 -1.49 12.34
CA ARG A 38 0.14 -0.03 12.26
C ARG A 38 1.44 0.42 11.60
N ALA A 39 1.34 1.09 10.47
CA ALA A 39 2.50 1.63 9.76
C ALA A 39 2.13 2.86 8.93
N GLU A 40 2.93 3.92 9.03
CA GLU A 40 2.69 5.17 8.31
C GLU A 40 2.77 5.01 6.78
N PRO A 41 2.15 5.91 6.00
CA PRO A 41 2.31 5.94 4.54
C PRO A 41 3.78 6.04 4.14
N GLY A 42 4.17 5.37 3.06
CA GLY A 42 5.57 5.35 2.62
C GLY A 42 6.48 4.38 3.39
N SER A 43 6.00 3.73 4.46
CA SER A 43 6.73 2.67 5.18
C SER A 43 7.05 1.43 4.34
N GLY A 44 6.34 1.25 3.22
CA GLY A 44 6.48 0.09 2.33
C GLY A 44 5.49 -1.05 2.59
N LYS A 45 4.48 -0.86 3.46
CA LYS A 45 3.50 -1.88 3.86
C LYS A 45 2.87 -2.65 2.69
N SER A 46 2.30 -1.94 1.72
CA SER A 46 1.56 -2.49 0.58
C SER A 46 2.42 -3.32 -0.37
N THR A 47 3.74 -3.11 -0.34
CA THR A 47 4.69 -3.75 -1.27
C THR A 47 5.53 -4.81 -0.58
N LEU A 48 6.09 -4.52 0.60
CA LEU A 48 7.06 -5.41 1.24
C LEU A 48 6.40 -6.53 2.03
N VAL A 49 5.22 -6.29 2.62
CA VAL A 49 4.53 -7.30 3.43
C VAL A 49 4.09 -8.50 2.59
N PRO A 50 3.40 -8.33 1.44
CA PRO A 50 3.01 -9.48 0.62
C PRO A 50 4.22 -10.28 0.11
N LEU A 51 5.33 -9.59 -0.22
CA LEU A 51 6.57 -10.23 -0.65
C LEU A 51 7.21 -11.04 0.49
N ALA A 52 7.29 -10.49 1.70
CA ALA A 52 7.81 -11.20 2.86
C ALA A 52 6.97 -12.45 3.20
N LEU A 53 5.64 -12.32 3.10
CA LEU A 53 4.70 -13.43 3.31
C LEU A 53 4.87 -14.55 2.27
N MET A 54 5.08 -14.19 1.01
CA MET A 54 5.30 -15.14 -0.08
C MET A 54 6.52 -16.03 0.16
N ASP A 55 7.55 -15.52 0.85
CA ASP A 55 8.79 -16.23 1.16
C ASP A 55 8.66 -17.12 2.41
N ARG A 56 8.04 -16.61 3.49
CA ARG A 56 8.08 -17.25 4.82
C ARG A 56 6.86 -18.04 5.22
N LEU A 57 5.67 -17.54 4.92
CA LEU A 57 4.40 -18.13 5.38
C LEU A 57 3.73 -18.98 4.30
N ASN A 58 4.26 -18.97 3.09
CA ASN A 58 3.70 -19.70 1.96
C ASN A 58 4.77 -20.37 1.07
N PRO A 59 5.73 -21.12 1.63
CA PRO A 59 6.70 -21.85 0.82
C PRO A 59 6.00 -23.00 0.06
N GLY A 60 6.17 -23.09 -1.26
CA GLY A 60 5.74 -24.27 -2.03
C GLY A 60 4.26 -24.35 -2.43
N ASP A 61 3.65 -23.25 -2.87
CA ASP A 61 2.30 -23.21 -3.49
C ASP A 61 1.13 -23.53 -2.52
N GLN A 62 1.29 -23.23 -1.24
CA GLN A 62 0.27 -23.41 -0.18
C GLN A 62 -0.85 -22.35 -0.22
N GLY A 63 -1.32 -22.01 -1.42
CA GLY A 63 -2.37 -21.02 -1.65
C GLY A 63 -1.85 -19.64 -2.06
N ARG A 64 -2.79 -18.72 -2.33
CA ARG A 64 -2.52 -17.33 -2.73
C ARG A 64 -2.64 -16.37 -1.56
N ILE A 65 -1.91 -15.27 -1.67
CA ILE A 65 -2.04 -14.08 -0.82
C ILE A 65 -2.90 -13.08 -1.58
N LEU A 66 -3.99 -12.63 -0.96
CA LEU A 66 -4.84 -11.58 -1.48
C LEU A 66 -4.52 -10.26 -0.77
N LEU A 67 -4.18 -9.21 -1.52
CA LEU A 67 -4.02 -7.85 -0.99
C LEU A 67 -5.21 -7.00 -1.45
N VAL A 68 -6.05 -6.61 -0.51
CA VAL A 68 -7.26 -5.83 -0.75
C VAL A 68 -6.92 -4.35 -0.69
N GLU A 69 -7.28 -3.65 -1.76
CA GLU A 69 -7.11 -2.21 -1.92
C GLU A 69 -8.43 -1.58 -2.39
N ASN A 70 -8.68 -0.32 -2.04
CA ASN A 70 -9.95 0.33 -2.39
C ASN A 70 -9.89 1.11 -3.72
N ARG A 71 -8.68 1.47 -4.16
CA ARG A 71 -8.45 2.33 -5.32
C ARG A 71 -7.87 1.53 -6.47
N ARG A 72 -8.58 1.51 -7.61
CA ARG A 72 -8.15 0.79 -8.83
C ARG A 72 -6.72 1.14 -9.26
N LEU A 73 -6.38 2.44 -9.31
CA LEU A 73 -5.04 2.86 -9.74
C LEU A 73 -3.96 2.41 -8.76
N THR A 74 -4.25 2.49 -7.45
CA THR A 74 -3.36 2.00 -6.39
C THR A 74 -3.16 0.49 -6.49
N THR A 75 -4.22 -0.29 -6.71
CA THR A 75 -4.15 -1.75 -6.94
C THR A 75 -3.18 -2.10 -8.06
N VAL A 76 -3.30 -1.43 -9.22
CA VAL A 76 -2.41 -1.65 -10.37
C VAL A 76 -0.98 -1.20 -10.05
N GLY A 77 -0.81 -0.04 -9.42
CA GLY A 77 0.49 0.51 -9.05
C GLY A 77 1.26 -0.37 -8.07
N ILE A 78 0.61 -0.89 -7.04
CA ILE A 78 1.20 -1.79 -6.04
C ILE A 78 1.66 -3.10 -6.70
N ALA A 79 0.81 -3.71 -7.55
CA ALA A 79 1.15 -4.93 -8.26
C ALA A 79 2.35 -4.74 -9.19
N SER A 80 2.37 -3.63 -9.96
CA SER A 80 3.50 -3.28 -10.82
C SER A 80 4.77 -3.07 -10.01
N ARG A 81 4.71 -2.31 -8.91
CA ARG A 81 5.86 -2.05 -8.04
C ARG A 81 6.44 -3.33 -7.43
N MET A 82 5.59 -4.25 -6.98
CA MET A 82 6.04 -5.56 -6.48
C MET A 82 6.69 -6.41 -7.58
N ALA A 83 6.12 -6.43 -8.79
CA ALA A 83 6.71 -7.16 -9.91
C ALA A 83 8.09 -6.58 -10.28
N ASP A 84 8.22 -5.26 -10.32
CA ASP A 84 9.49 -4.57 -10.59
C ASP A 84 10.57 -4.90 -9.56
N LEU A 85 10.22 -4.93 -8.26
CA LEU A 85 11.15 -5.33 -7.20
C LEU A 85 11.68 -6.76 -7.38
N LEU A 86 10.88 -7.65 -7.98
CA LEU A 86 11.28 -9.02 -8.27
C LEU A 86 11.98 -9.17 -9.64
N GLY A 87 12.07 -8.10 -10.44
CA GLY A 87 12.54 -8.16 -11.82
C GLY A 87 11.60 -8.95 -12.73
N GLU A 88 10.30 -8.96 -12.43
CA GLU A 88 9.26 -9.70 -13.16
C GLU A 88 8.26 -8.77 -13.85
N THR A 89 7.48 -9.35 -14.76
CA THR A 89 6.30 -8.68 -15.31
C THR A 89 5.05 -9.08 -14.52
N VAL A 90 4.13 -8.14 -14.34
CA VAL A 90 2.80 -8.42 -13.79
C VAL A 90 2.12 -9.56 -14.56
N GLY A 91 1.49 -10.47 -13.83
CA GLY A 91 0.90 -11.71 -14.34
C GLY A 91 1.77 -12.95 -14.08
N GLN A 92 3.02 -12.79 -13.66
CA GLN A 92 3.86 -13.86 -13.15
C GLN A 92 3.51 -14.17 -11.68
N ARG A 93 4.46 -14.06 -10.73
CA ARG A 93 4.17 -14.31 -9.31
C ARG A 93 3.29 -13.22 -8.69
N ILE A 94 3.36 -12.01 -9.23
CA ILE A 94 2.54 -10.87 -8.82
C ILE A 94 1.50 -10.58 -9.90
N GLY A 95 0.24 -10.44 -9.50
CA GLY A 95 -0.84 -10.06 -10.39
C GLY A 95 -1.87 -9.16 -9.71
N TYR A 96 -2.86 -8.72 -10.48
CA TYR A 96 -3.97 -7.97 -9.93
C TYR A 96 -5.31 -8.29 -10.61
N SER A 97 -6.39 -7.95 -9.91
CA SER A 97 -7.76 -7.97 -10.43
C SER A 97 -8.49 -6.69 -10.02
N VAL A 98 -8.97 -5.95 -11.02
CA VAL A 98 -9.84 -4.78 -10.84
C VAL A 98 -11.06 -4.93 -11.75
N ARG A 99 -12.08 -4.08 -11.59
CA ARG A 99 -13.26 -4.14 -12.46
C ARG A 99 -12.84 -4.02 -13.93
N LEU A 100 -13.27 -4.99 -14.75
CA LEU A 100 -12.98 -5.11 -16.20
C LEU A 100 -11.53 -5.48 -16.57
N GLU A 101 -10.60 -5.63 -15.63
CA GLU A 101 -9.21 -5.94 -15.95
C GLU A 101 -8.61 -6.92 -14.94
N ARG A 102 -8.03 -8.00 -15.45
CA ARG A 102 -7.43 -9.06 -14.63
C ARG A 102 -6.13 -9.53 -15.26
N ARG A 103 -5.03 -9.43 -14.51
CA ARG A 103 -3.68 -9.85 -14.94
C ARG A 103 -3.09 -10.79 -13.90
N ILE A 104 -3.59 -12.03 -13.91
CA ILE A 104 -3.09 -13.12 -13.05
C ILE A 104 -2.90 -14.38 -13.88
N SER A 105 -2.09 -15.32 -13.39
CA SER A 105 -1.89 -16.64 -13.99
C SER A 105 -1.95 -17.74 -12.93
N ALA A 106 -1.76 -19.00 -13.34
CA ALA A 106 -1.59 -20.11 -12.40
C ALA A 106 -0.36 -19.91 -11.49
N LYS A 107 0.66 -19.16 -11.95
CA LYS A 107 1.89 -18.89 -11.19
C LYS A 107 1.73 -17.75 -10.17
N SER A 108 0.63 -17.00 -10.21
CA SER A 108 0.44 -15.86 -9.34
C SER A 108 0.24 -16.29 -7.89
N ARG A 109 1.12 -15.80 -7.03
CA ARG A 109 1.17 -16.06 -5.58
C ARG A 109 0.62 -14.90 -4.78
N VAL A 110 0.81 -13.66 -5.25
CA VAL A 110 0.16 -12.46 -4.71
C VAL A 110 -0.79 -11.91 -5.77
N GLU A 111 -2.04 -11.69 -5.36
CA GLU A 111 -3.05 -10.99 -6.17
C GLU A 111 -3.52 -9.75 -5.43
N VAL A 112 -3.27 -8.57 -6.01
CA VAL A 112 -3.83 -7.32 -5.51
C VAL A 112 -5.21 -7.13 -6.13
N LEU A 113 -6.24 -6.91 -5.34
CA LEU A 113 -7.61 -6.80 -5.85
C LEU A 113 -8.43 -5.74 -5.14
N THR A 114 -9.43 -5.22 -5.84
CA THR A 114 -10.39 -4.30 -5.22
C THR A 114 -11.32 -5.03 -4.26
N GLU A 115 -11.64 -4.40 -3.13
CA GLU A 115 -12.57 -4.88 -2.10
C GLU A 115 -13.87 -5.50 -2.61
N GLY A 116 -14.55 -4.87 -3.59
CA GLY A 116 -15.77 -5.43 -4.17
C GLY A 116 -15.58 -6.76 -4.92
N LEU A 117 -14.38 -7.02 -5.45
CA LEU A 117 -14.05 -8.31 -6.06
C LEU A 117 -13.76 -9.39 -5.04
N LEU A 118 -13.21 -9.04 -3.86
CA LEU A 118 -13.06 -9.98 -2.77
C LEU A 118 -14.42 -10.47 -2.28
N VAL A 119 -15.37 -9.55 -2.03
CA VAL A 119 -16.73 -9.93 -1.57
C VAL A 119 -17.40 -10.87 -2.57
N ARG A 120 -17.34 -10.58 -3.88
CA ARG A 120 -17.87 -11.47 -4.91
C ARG A 120 -17.20 -12.84 -4.89
N ARG A 121 -15.88 -12.88 -4.72
CA ARG A 121 -15.13 -14.14 -4.65
C ARG A 121 -15.53 -15.00 -3.45
N ILE A 122 -15.77 -14.39 -2.29
CA ILE A 122 -16.26 -15.09 -1.10
C ILE A 122 -17.68 -15.62 -1.35
N GLN A 123 -18.54 -14.85 -2.03
CA GLN A 123 -19.88 -15.32 -2.38
C GLN A 123 -19.86 -16.52 -3.34
N ASP A 124 -18.99 -16.49 -4.35
CA ASP A 124 -18.84 -17.56 -5.34
C ASP A 124 -18.12 -18.80 -4.77
N ASN A 125 -17.18 -18.58 -3.85
CA ASN A 125 -16.41 -19.61 -3.15
C ASN A 125 -16.38 -19.32 -1.64
N PRO A 126 -17.41 -19.75 -0.89
CA PRO A 126 -17.52 -19.49 0.55
C PRO A 126 -16.38 -20.07 1.39
N GLY A 127 -15.74 -21.15 0.92
CA GLY A 127 -14.58 -21.75 1.59
C GLY A 127 -13.28 -20.98 1.37
N LEU A 128 -13.27 -20.05 0.40
CA LEU A 128 -12.09 -19.34 -0.10
C LEU A 128 -10.89 -20.28 -0.33
N ASP A 129 -11.17 -21.43 -0.94
CA ASP A 129 -10.17 -22.47 -1.22
C ASP A 129 -9.03 -21.93 -2.09
N GLY A 130 -7.81 -22.37 -1.79
CA GLY A 130 -6.60 -21.93 -2.50
C GLY A 130 -6.11 -20.54 -2.10
N VAL A 131 -6.66 -19.91 -1.07
CA VAL A 131 -6.15 -18.69 -0.42
C VAL A 131 -5.68 -19.02 0.99
N SER A 132 -4.50 -18.55 1.36
CA SER A 132 -3.92 -18.75 2.70
C SER A 132 -3.84 -17.47 3.51
N VAL A 133 -3.74 -16.32 2.86
CA VAL A 133 -3.66 -15.02 3.54
C VAL A 133 -4.54 -13.98 2.83
N VAL A 134 -5.30 -13.23 3.60
CA VAL A 134 -5.97 -12.00 3.14
C VAL A 134 -5.42 -10.81 3.91
N ILE A 135 -4.94 -9.81 3.18
CA ILE A 135 -4.41 -8.56 3.70
C ILE A 135 -5.38 -7.46 3.32
N PHE A 136 -5.84 -6.69 4.29
CA PHE A 136 -6.59 -5.46 4.06
C PHE A 136 -5.65 -4.28 4.20
N ASP A 137 -5.38 -3.61 3.08
CA ASP A 137 -4.63 -2.35 3.10
C ASP A 137 -5.56 -1.16 3.34
N GLU A 138 -4.98 -0.07 3.85
CA GLU A 138 -5.67 1.16 4.17
C GLU A 138 -7.01 0.94 4.89
N PHE A 139 -7.03 0.01 5.86
CA PHE A 139 -8.26 -0.39 6.58
C PHE A 139 -8.92 0.78 7.33
N HIS A 140 -8.19 1.88 7.53
CA HIS A 140 -8.71 3.11 8.09
C HIS A 140 -9.70 3.86 7.20
N GLU A 141 -9.77 3.57 5.89
CA GLU A 141 -10.74 4.19 4.98
C GLU A 141 -12.17 3.63 5.17
N ARG A 142 -12.36 2.59 6.01
CA ARG A 142 -13.66 2.03 6.45
C ARG A 142 -14.71 1.95 5.34
N SER A 143 -14.34 1.32 4.23
CA SER A 143 -15.27 1.02 3.16
C SER A 143 -16.24 -0.09 3.57
N LEU A 144 -17.52 0.07 3.22
CA LEU A 144 -18.56 -0.95 3.47
C LEU A 144 -18.17 -2.33 2.91
N TYR A 145 -17.51 -2.38 1.74
CA TYR A 145 -17.08 -3.64 1.15
C TYR A 145 -15.95 -4.29 1.93
N THR A 146 -15.03 -3.49 2.45
CA THR A 146 -13.91 -3.96 3.28
C THR A 146 -14.42 -4.51 4.61
N ASP A 147 -15.34 -3.80 5.27
CA ASP A 147 -15.95 -4.25 6.52
C ASP A 147 -16.79 -5.53 6.33
N LEU A 148 -17.59 -5.60 5.26
CA LEU A 148 -18.35 -6.80 4.91
C LEU A 148 -17.44 -7.99 4.62
N ALA A 149 -16.37 -7.78 3.83
CA ALA A 149 -15.41 -8.84 3.55
C ALA A 149 -14.72 -9.33 4.84
N LEU A 150 -14.32 -8.42 5.73
CA LEU A 150 -13.72 -8.79 7.00
C LEU A 150 -14.69 -9.62 7.84
N ALA A 151 -15.95 -9.20 7.99
CA ALA A 151 -16.96 -9.95 8.74
C ALA A 151 -17.11 -11.39 8.20
N LEU A 152 -17.25 -11.56 6.89
CA LEU A 152 -17.35 -12.88 6.26
C LEU A 152 -16.10 -13.75 6.48
N LEU A 153 -14.91 -13.15 6.46
CA LEU A 153 -13.67 -13.89 6.70
C LEU A 153 -13.47 -14.26 8.18
N LEU A 154 -13.96 -13.43 9.12
CA LEU A 154 -13.96 -13.75 10.54
C LEU A 154 -14.88 -14.95 10.82
N ASP A 155 -16.05 -15.01 10.18
CA ASP A 155 -16.94 -16.18 10.27
C ASP A 155 -16.27 -17.42 9.66
N LEU A 156 -15.68 -17.30 8.45
CA LEU A 156 -15.02 -18.39 7.75
C LEU A 156 -13.84 -18.98 8.55
N ARG A 157 -13.12 -18.17 9.33
CA ARG A 157 -12.01 -18.64 10.17
C ARG A 157 -12.40 -19.72 11.17
N SER A 158 -13.67 -19.79 11.58
CA SER A 158 -14.15 -20.89 12.45
C SER A 158 -14.06 -22.27 11.76
N LEU A 159 -14.08 -22.29 10.42
CA LEU A 159 -13.98 -23.48 9.56
C LEU A 159 -12.60 -23.61 8.90
N ARG A 160 -11.89 -22.50 8.65
CA ARG A 160 -10.56 -22.41 8.04
C ARG A 160 -9.52 -21.90 9.05
N GLY A 161 -9.09 -22.78 9.95
CA GLY A 161 -8.08 -22.45 10.97
C GLY A 161 -6.69 -22.13 10.41
N ASP A 162 -6.43 -22.48 9.15
CA ASP A 162 -5.22 -22.17 8.39
C ASP A 162 -5.22 -20.75 7.79
N LEU A 163 -6.40 -20.14 7.58
CA LEU A 163 -6.52 -18.82 6.96
C LEU A 163 -6.01 -17.71 7.89
N LYS A 164 -5.06 -16.93 7.39
CA LYS A 164 -4.50 -15.77 8.10
C LYS A 164 -5.10 -14.47 7.56
N ILE A 165 -5.39 -13.54 8.45
CA ILE A 165 -5.88 -12.20 8.13
C ILE A 165 -4.90 -11.16 8.68
N LEU A 166 -4.54 -10.18 7.85
CA LEU A 166 -3.74 -9.03 8.25
C LEU A 166 -4.51 -7.75 7.96
N LEU A 167 -4.70 -6.90 8.97
CA LEU A 167 -5.20 -5.54 8.79
C LEU A 167 -4.03 -4.57 8.82
N MET A 168 -3.85 -3.76 7.78
CA MET A 168 -2.83 -2.72 7.73
C MET A 168 -3.49 -1.34 7.79
N SER A 169 -2.98 -0.46 8.66
CA SER A 169 -3.51 0.89 8.85
C SER A 169 -2.41 1.90 9.16
N ALA A 170 -2.59 3.13 8.72
CA ALA A 170 -1.72 4.25 9.03
C ALA A 170 -2.09 5.00 10.32
N THR A 171 -3.24 4.73 10.92
CA THR A 171 -3.84 5.60 11.96
C THR A 171 -3.79 5.00 13.37
N LEU A 172 -3.96 5.86 14.38
CA LEU A 172 -4.03 5.52 15.81
C LEU A 172 -5.30 4.76 16.22
N ASP A 173 -6.25 4.52 15.31
CA ASP A 173 -7.48 3.81 15.64
C ASP A 173 -7.31 2.27 15.66
N THR A 174 -6.10 1.77 15.45
CA THR A 174 -5.78 0.33 15.45
C THR A 174 -6.10 -0.35 16.78
N GLU A 175 -5.91 0.33 17.91
CA GLU A 175 -6.20 -0.20 19.24
C GLU A 175 -7.70 -0.39 19.44
N LYS A 176 -8.52 0.54 18.92
CA LYS A 176 -9.99 0.42 18.96
C LYS A 176 -10.47 -0.72 18.06
N ILE A 177 -9.87 -0.87 16.88
CA ILE A 177 -10.17 -1.99 15.98
C ILE A 177 -9.81 -3.31 16.67
N ALA A 178 -8.64 -3.41 17.29
CA ALA A 178 -8.24 -4.60 18.03
C ALA A 178 -9.23 -4.93 19.16
N ALA A 179 -9.62 -3.92 19.95
CA ALA A 179 -10.55 -4.09 21.07
C ALA A 179 -11.98 -4.50 20.64
N ALA A 180 -12.37 -4.20 19.40
CA ALA A 180 -13.67 -4.57 18.85
C ALA A 180 -13.70 -5.99 18.23
N LEU A 181 -12.55 -6.65 18.12
CA LEU A 181 -12.41 -7.96 17.48
C LEU A 181 -12.14 -9.05 18.51
N GLU A 182 -12.78 -10.21 18.34
CA GLU A 182 -12.64 -11.35 19.25
C GLU A 182 -12.09 -12.58 18.51
N PRO A 183 -11.05 -13.26 19.05
CA PRO A 183 -10.18 -12.78 20.13
C PRO A 183 -9.37 -11.54 19.71
N GLN A 184 -9.01 -10.69 20.67
CA GLN A 184 -8.26 -9.47 20.42
C GLN A 184 -6.94 -9.78 19.69
N PRO A 185 -6.72 -9.27 18.46
CA PRO A 185 -5.52 -9.55 17.71
C PRO A 185 -4.32 -8.74 18.24
N PRO A 186 -3.08 -9.25 18.12
CA PRO A 186 -1.89 -8.46 18.39
C PRO A 186 -1.77 -7.30 17.40
N VAL A 187 -1.33 -6.15 17.91
CA VAL A 187 -1.00 -4.96 17.12
C VAL A 187 0.52 -4.81 17.09
N LEU A 188 1.10 -4.81 15.89
CA LEU A 188 2.49 -4.45 15.67
C LEU A 188 2.56 -3.00 15.20
N ASP A 189 3.31 -2.17 15.91
CA ASP A 189 3.54 -0.79 15.56
C ASP A 189 4.89 -0.61 14.85
N CYS A 190 4.85 -0.01 13.66
CA CYS A 190 6.01 0.36 12.86
C CYS A 190 6.02 1.89 12.72
N PRO A 191 6.78 2.60 13.56
CA PRO A 191 6.90 4.05 13.44
C PRO A 191 7.49 4.41 12.08
N GLY A 192 6.92 5.43 11.44
CA GLY A 192 7.49 5.99 10.21
C GLY A 192 8.63 6.96 10.49
N ASN A 193 9.26 7.40 9.42
CA ASN A 193 10.24 8.49 9.45
C ASN A 193 9.52 9.78 9.09
N LEU A 194 8.97 10.46 10.09
CA LEU A 194 8.42 11.80 9.90
C LEU A 194 9.56 12.81 9.82
N PHE A 195 9.49 13.68 8.81
CA PHE A 195 10.39 14.82 8.68
C PHE A 195 9.64 16.10 9.09
N PRO A 196 10.31 17.11 9.66
CA PRO A 196 9.68 18.38 9.99
C PRO A 196 9.02 19.02 8.77
N VAL A 197 7.75 19.41 8.88
CA VAL A 197 6.99 20.11 7.85
C VAL A 197 6.77 21.55 8.29
N SER A 198 7.18 22.52 7.47
CA SER A 198 6.82 23.93 7.65
C SER A 198 5.48 24.22 6.97
N VAL A 199 4.64 25.03 7.61
CA VAL A 199 3.32 25.41 7.11
C VAL A 199 3.31 26.91 6.81
N SER A 200 2.93 27.27 5.59
CA SER A 200 2.70 28.66 5.18
C SER A 200 1.26 28.83 4.71
N TYR A 201 0.69 30.02 4.97
CA TYR A 201 -0.67 30.35 4.57
C TYR A 201 -0.67 31.58 3.66
N ARG A 202 -1.37 31.46 2.52
CA ARG A 202 -1.62 32.54 1.58
C ARG A 202 -3.14 32.72 1.41
N PRO A 203 -3.69 33.91 1.66
CA PRO A 203 -5.11 34.17 1.41
C PRO A 203 -5.39 34.27 -0.10
N LEU A 204 -6.57 33.80 -0.52
CA LEU A 204 -7.05 33.95 -1.89
C LEU A 204 -7.58 35.37 -2.16
N ALA A 205 -7.31 35.91 -3.34
CA ALA A 205 -7.92 37.11 -3.87
C ALA A 205 -9.43 36.89 -4.07
N LYS A 206 -10.24 37.82 -3.58
CA LYS A 206 -11.71 37.63 -3.47
C LYS A 206 -12.44 37.51 -4.82
N ARG A 207 -11.80 37.80 -5.96
CA ARG A 207 -12.41 37.88 -7.29
C ARG A 207 -11.39 37.55 -8.39
N GLY A 208 -11.25 36.27 -8.72
CA GLY A 208 -10.43 35.80 -9.85
C GLY A 208 -10.85 34.40 -10.29
N PRO A 209 -10.48 33.96 -11.50
CA PRO A 209 -10.63 32.56 -11.90
C PRO A 209 -9.77 31.68 -10.98
N TRP A 210 -10.42 30.78 -10.24
CA TRP A 210 -9.76 29.93 -9.23
C TRP A 210 -8.58 29.13 -9.80
N ALA A 211 -8.68 28.62 -11.03
CA ALA A 211 -7.62 27.81 -11.65
C ALA A 211 -6.35 28.63 -11.86
N ARG A 212 -6.48 29.82 -12.46
CA ARG A 212 -5.39 30.78 -12.66
C ARG A 212 -4.76 31.21 -11.33
N GLU A 213 -5.57 31.47 -10.33
CA GLU A 213 -5.08 31.86 -9.01
C GLU A 213 -4.29 30.74 -8.32
N THR A 214 -4.77 29.50 -8.46
CA THR A 214 -4.10 28.30 -7.96
C THR A 214 -2.77 28.09 -8.69
N ALA A 215 -2.77 28.18 -10.03
CA ALA A 215 -1.56 28.08 -10.85
C ALA A 215 -0.52 29.15 -10.47
N GLN A 216 -0.97 30.40 -10.27
CA GLN A 216 -0.10 31.48 -9.82
C GLN A 216 0.50 31.18 -8.43
N ALA A 217 -0.28 30.64 -7.49
CA ALA A 217 0.22 30.26 -6.18
C ALA A 217 1.26 29.14 -6.24
N VAL A 218 1.05 28.14 -7.09
CA VAL A 218 2.02 27.07 -7.34
C VAL A 218 3.30 27.63 -7.97
N ALA A 219 3.20 28.48 -8.99
CA ALA A 219 4.35 29.09 -9.65
C ALA A 219 5.18 29.98 -8.70
N GLU A 220 4.52 30.83 -7.90
CA GLU A 220 5.20 31.65 -6.90
C GLU A 220 5.89 30.79 -5.83
N PHE A 221 5.26 29.69 -5.40
CA PHE A 221 5.87 28.75 -4.45
C PHE A 221 7.13 28.11 -5.04
N VAL A 222 7.05 27.60 -6.28
CA VAL A 222 8.18 26.99 -7.00
C VAL A 222 9.32 27.97 -7.15
N GLU A 223 9.05 29.21 -7.56
CA GLU A 223 10.09 30.22 -7.76
C GLU A 223 10.73 30.62 -6.42
N THR A 224 9.93 30.82 -5.36
CA THR A 224 10.43 31.15 -4.01
C THR A 224 11.34 30.07 -3.46
N HIS A 225 11.02 28.80 -3.72
CA HIS A 225 11.76 27.64 -3.19
C HIS A 225 12.70 27.02 -4.23
N ARG A 226 12.94 27.69 -5.35
CA ARG A 226 13.72 27.16 -6.48
C ARG A 226 15.10 26.65 -6.08
N ALA A 227 15.77 27.32 -5.13
CA ALA A 227 17.08 26.89 -4.61
C ALA A 227 17.01 25.57 -3.82
N GLN A 228 15.89 25.29 -3.16
CA GLN A 228 15.64 24.05 -2.41
C GLN A 228 15.03 22.96 -3.32
N ILE A 229 14.39 23.36 -4.42
CA ILE A 229 13.75 22.47 -5.39
C ILE A 229 14.74 21.96 -6.47
N GLN A 230 15.99 22.42 -6.46
CA GLN A 230 16.99 21.91 -7.40
C GLN A 230 17.35 20.44 -7.12
N PRO A 231 17.48 19.60 -8.17
CA PRO A 231 18.01 18.25 -8.00
C PRO A 231 19.45 18.37 -7.51
N GLU A 232 19.73 17.84 -6.31
CA GLU A 232 21.10 17.73 -5.83
C GLU A 232 21.95 17.03 -6.90
N ARG A 233 22.93 17.76 -7.45
CA ARG A 233 23.96 17.15 -8.30
C ARG A 233 24.79 16.22 -7.42
N ARG A 234 24.58 14.93 -7.60
CA ARG A 234 25.23 13.81 -6.94
C ARG A 234 26.77 13.92 -7.02
N ASN A 235 27.39 14.54 -6.03
CA ASN A 235 28.82 14.38 -5.75
C ASN A 235 28.99 13.29 -4.68
N GLY A 236 29.99 12.44 -4.90
CA GLY A 236 30.10 11.11 -4.31
C GLY A 236 30.12 11.01 -2.79
N THR A 237 29.82 9.78 -2.35
CA THR A 237 30.03 9.17 -1.03
C THR A 237 29.10 9.61 0.11
N GLY A 238 28.23 8.69 0.53
CA GLY A 238 27.42 8.79 1.76
C GLY A 238 25.98 9.18 1.49
N ALA A 239 25.04 8.31 1.83
CA ALA A 239 23.63 8.40 1.46
C ALA A 239 22.82 9.43 2.30
N VAL A 240 22.08 10.29 1.61
CA VAL A 240 20.65 10.57 1.86
C VAL A 240 19.97 10.64 0.47
N PRO A 241 18.95 9.83 0.14
CA PRO A 241 18.34 9.86 -1.18
C PRO A 241 17.27 10.94 -1.25
N GLY A 242 17.66 12.17 -1.58
CA GLY A 242 16.77 13.20 -2.09
C GLY A 242 16.54 12.96 -3.58
N GLY A 243 15.36 12.47 -3.96
CA GLY A 243 14.93 12.49 -5.37
C GLY A 243 14.83 13.92 -5.90
N PRO A 244 14.52 14.13 -7.19
CA PRO A 244 14.19 15.46 -7.68
C PRO A 244 13.08 16.05 -6.80
N SER A 245 13.28 17.27 -6.30
CA SER A 245 12.26 17.94 -5.51
C SER A 245 11.01 18.11 -6.38
N ALA A 246 9.88 17.63 -5.86
CA ALA A 246 8.60 17.66 -6.55
C ALA A 246 7.61 18.51 -5.77
N VAL A 247 6.72 19.18 -6.49
CA VAL A 247 5.56 19.86 -5.90
C VAL A 247 4.34 18.99 -6.12
N LEU A 248 3.69 18.59 -5.02
CA LEU A 248 2.42 17.86 -5.04
C LEU A 248 1.28 18.83 -4.75
N VAL A 249 0.38 18.99 -5.73
CA VAL A 249 -0.78 19.89 -5.62
C VAL A 249 -2.04 19.05 -5.48
N PHE A 250 -2.84 19.32 -4.45
CA PHE A 250 -4.12 18.67 -4.21
C PHE A 250 -5.26 19.53 -4.79
N LEU A 251 -6.02 18.97 -5.73
CA LEU A 251 -7.14 19.62 -6.42
C LEU A 251 -8.39 18.74 -6.35
N PRO A 252 -9.61 19.31 -6.41
CA PRO A 252 -10.84 18.61 -6.06
C PRO A 252 -11.32 17.58 -7.09
N GLY A 253 -10.90 17.70 -8.35
CA GLY A 253 -11.39 16.87 -9.44
C GLY A 253 -10.55 16.96 -10.69
N LYS A 254 -10.86 16.09 -11.67
CA LYS A 254 -10.10 16.00 -12.91
C LYS A 254 -10.17 17.29 -13.73
N GLU A 255 -11.35 17.88 -13.86
CA GLU A 255 -11.54 19.11 -14.62
C GLU A 255 -10.71 20.27 -14.02
N GLU A 256 -10.65 20.34 -12.70
CA GLU A 256 -9.81 21.32 -12.00
C GLU A 256 -8.31 21.04 -12.16
N ILE A 257 -7.91 19.77 -12.13
CA ILE A 257 -6.52 19.37 -12.42
C ILE A 257 -6.12 19.82 -13.82
N ASP A 258 -6.95 19.51 -14.82
CA ASP A 258 -6.67 19.81 -16.23
C ASP A 258 -6.57 21.34 -16.43
N ARG A 259 -7.51 22.12 -15.88
CA ARG A 259 -7.49 23.60 -15.97
C ARG A 259 -6.27 24.23 -15.28
N VAL A 260 -5.87 23.74 -14.11
CA VAL A 260 -4.68 24.28 -13.42
C VAL A 260 -3.40 23.88 -14.16
N ALA A 261 -3.35 22.68 -14.73
CA ALA A 261 -2.23 22.24 -15.55
C ALA A 261 -2.07 23.12 -16.80
N GLU A 262 -3.15 23.42 -17.51
CA GLU A 262 -3.15 24.32 -18.67
C GLU A 262 -2.64 25.74 -18.32
N GLU A 263 -2.95 26.25 -17.12
CA GLU A 263 -2.47 27.57 -16.67
C GLU A 263 -1.00 27.56 -16.18
N LEU A 264 -0.41 26.38 -15.96
CA LEU A 264 0.99 26.20 -15.54
C LEU A 264 1.95 25.97 -16.71
N GLU A 265 1.44 25.56 -17.88
CA GLU A 265 2.21 25.38 -19.12
C GLU A 265 2.51 26.72 -19.84
#